data_AF-A0A3D3FBG8-F1
#
_entry.id   AF-A0A3D3FBG8-F1
#
_cell.length_a   1.000
_cell.length_b   1.000
_cell.length_c   1.000
_cell.angle_alpha   90.00
_cell.angle_beta   90.00
_cell.angle_gamma   90.00
#
_symmetry.space_group_name_H-M   'P 1'
#
loop_
_entity.id
_entity.type
_entity.pdbx_description
1 polymer ?
#
loop_
_entity_poly.entity_id
_entity_poly.type
_entity_poly.pdbx_seq_one_letter_code
_entity_poly.pdbx_strand_id
1 'polypeptide(L)'
;GDGNKAIFYYIADDRVDFRELIKVFAGEFRVKIEMKQIGARQEAGRIGGIGPCGREFCCSSWMSNFVSVSTSAARCQDISINPQKLAGQCGKLKCCMNYEVDAYVEAQRSLPSREIVLQTKESDYFHFKSDIFSGTMMYSTAKNDPANLETVSKDRVSEIIELNKKGIKPDKLNPEPKSSAPKETDFNGDVLGDHSITRFDEESRKTSKRRRKPRNKKPDNPSSDTRRPNIRRPPKNPE
;
A
#
# COMPACT_ATOMS: atom_id res chain seq x y z
N GLY A 1 -26.70 33.18 -1.35
CA GLY A 1 -27.44 31.94 -1.07
C GLY A 1 -28.39 32.25 0.05
N ASP A 2 -29.68 32.34 -0.25
CA ASP A 2 -30.64 33.15 0.51
C ASP A 2 -31.12 32.53 1.83
N GLY A 3 -30.35 31.61 2.42
CA GLY A 3 -30.58 31.02 3.75
C GLY A 3 -31.89 30.22 3.93
N ASN A 4 -32.83 30.30 2.99
CA ASN A 4 -34.22 29.83 3.17
C ASN A 4 -34.40 28.31 3.11
N LYS A 5 -33.34 27.54 2.81
CA LYS A 5 -33.41 26.10 2.64
C LYS A 5 -32.20 25.40 3.25
N ALA A 6 -32.46 24.42 4.11
CA ALA A 6 -31.45 23.53 4.68
C ALA A 6 -31.63 22.11 4.11
N ILE A 7 -30.53 21.51 3.63
CA ILE A 7 -30.52 20.15 3.08
C ILE A 7 -29.71 19.26 4.02
N PHE A 8 -30.34 18.21 4.55
CA PHE A 8 -29.69 17.21 5.39
C PHE A 8 -29.46 15.93 4.58
N TYR A 9 -28.22 15.45 4.61
CA TYR A 9 -27.84 14.22 3.93
C TYR A 9 -27.86 13.06 4.93
N TYR A 10 -28.40 11.91 4.53
CA TYR A 10 -28.42 10.72 5.37
C TYR A 10 -28.19 9.44 4.55
N ILE A 11 -27.76 8.38 5.25
CA ILE A 11 -27.69 7.01 4.74
C ILE A 11 -28.66 6.15 5.54
N ALA A 12 -29.41 5.33 4.82
CA ALA A 12 -30.23 4.28 5.37
C ALA A 12 -30.37 3.19 4.31
N ASP A 13 -30.38 1.93 4.75
CA ASP A 13 -30.66 0.79 3.88
C ASP A 13 -32.18 0.69 3.59
N ASP A 14 -33.01 1.03 4.58
CA ASP A 14 -34.46 0.99 4.49
C ASP A 14 -35.11 2.38 4.48
N ARG A 15 -36.42 2.42 4.19
CA ARG A 15 -37.21 3.65 4.22
C ARG A 15 -37.37 4.14 5.66
N VAL A 16 -36.86 5.34 5.92
CA VAL A 16 -36.99 6.01 7.23
C VAL A 16 -38.07 7.10 7.17
N ASP A 17 -38.93 7.17 8.19
CA ASP A 17 -39.92 8.24 8.34
C ASP A 17 -39.33 9.41 9.14
N PHE A 18 -39.15 10.56 8.50
CA PHE A 18 -38.58 11.76 9.10
C PHE A 18 -39.64 12.82 9.48
N ARG A 19 -40.95 12.52 9.40
CA ARG A 19 -42.00 13.53 9.59
C ARG A 19 -41.89 14.27 10.92
N GLU A 20 -41.62 13.56 12.01
CA GLU A 20 -41.48 14.16 13.34
C GLU A 20 -40.20 14.99 13.45
N LEU A 21 -39.07 14.47 12.96
CA LEU A 21 -37.78 15.17 12.95
C LEU A 21 -37.84 16.46 12.13
N ILE A 22 -38.52 16.44 10.99
CA ILE A 22 -38.72 17.62 10.14
C ILE A 22 -39.52 18.70 10.88
N LYS A 23 -40.54 18.34 11.68
CA LYS A 23 -41.30 19.32 12.49
C LYS A 23 -40.40 19.99 13.52
N VAL A 24 -39.56 19.23 14.20
CA VAL A 24 -38.61 19.75 15.20
C VAL A 24 -37.60 20.70 14.53
N PHE A 25 -36.98 20.27 13.42
CA PHE A 25 -35.99 21.09 12.72
C PHE A 25 -36.58 22.33 12.05
N ALA A 26 -37.79 22.25 11.51
CA ALA A 26 -38.48 23.41 10.96
C ALA A 26 -38.82 24.45 12.05
N GLY A 27 -39.17 23.99 13.26
CA GLY A 27 -39.40 24.86 14.42
C GLY A 27 -38.13 25.58 14.88
N GLU A 28 -37.01 24.87 14.95
CA GLU A 28 -35.73 25.39 15.42
C GLU A 28 -35.07 26.33 14.40
N PHE A 29 -34.87 25.85 13.17
CA PHE A 29 -34.11 26.58 12.15
C PHE A 29 -34.95 27.59 11.36
N ARG A 30 -36.29 27.52 11.43
CA ARG A 30 -37.23 28.41 10.72
C ARG A 30 -37.00 28.51 9.21
N VAL A 31 -36.49 27.44 8.61
CA VAL A 31 -36.17 27.32 7.17
C VAL A 31 -36.79 26.06 6.60
N LYS A 32 -36.88 25.99 5.26
CA LYS A 32 -37.38 24.79 4.58
C LYS A 32 -36.37 23.66 4.70
N ILE A 33 -36.75 22.58 5.40
CA ILE A 33 -35.93 21.39 5.60
C ILE A 33 -36.16 20.41 4.45
N GLU A 34 -35.08 19.93 3.83
CA GLU A 34 -35.10 18.84 2.85
C GLU A 34 -34.17 17.72 3.31
N MET A 35 -34.71 16.50 3.41
CA MET A 35 -33.94 15.30 3.71
C MET A 35 -33.56 14.61 2.39
N LYS A 36 -32.26 14.44 2.14
CA LYS A 36 -31.74 13.81 0.92
C LYS A 36 -30.95 12.56 1.25
N GLN A 37 -31.42 11.41 0.75
CA GLN A 37 -30.70 10.15 0.86
C GLN A 37 -29.48 10.18 -0.06
N ILE A 38 -28.35 9.70 0.45
CA ILE A 38 -27.11 9.51 -0.30
C ILE A 38 -26.62 8.07 -0.11
N GLY A 39 -25.80 7.58 -1.03
CA GLY A 39 -25.15 6.28 -0.89
C GLY A 39 -23.83 6.36 -0.10
N ALA A 40 -23.38 5.24 0.46
CA ALA A 40 -22.12 5.13 1.23
C ALA A 40 -20.89 5.76 0.54
N ARG A 41 -20.77 5.66 -0.80
CA ARG A 41 -19.68 6.30 -1.54
C ARG A 41 -19.78 7.82 -1.56
N GLN A 42 -20.99 8.35 -1.68
CA GLN A 42 -21.24 9.79 -1.74
C GLN A 42 -21.09 10.44 -0.35
N GLU A 43 -21.32 9.68 0.72
CA GLU A 43 -20.94 10.07 2.07
C GLU A 43 -19.43 10.12 2.20
N ALA A 44 -18.72 9.04 1.84
CA ALA A 44 -17.26 9.01 1.90
C ALA A 44 -16.63 10.17 1.10
N GLY A 45 -17.18 10.53 -0.06
CA GLY A 45 -16.75 11.71 -0.82
C GLY A 45 -17.04 13.05 -0.17
N ARG A 46 -18.12 13.17 0.61
CA ARG A 46 -18.45 14.40 1.36
C ARG A 46 -17.64 14.57 2.64
N ILE A 47 -17.45 13.47 3.37
CA ILE A 47 -16.59 13.45 4.57
C ILE A 47 -15.14 13.69 4.15
N GLY A 48 -14.75 13.13 3.00
CA GLY A 48 -13.36 13.13 2.55
C GLY A 48 -12.51 12.16 3.38
N GLY A 49 -11.23 12.11 3.04
CA GLY A 49 -10.27 11.23 3.71
C GLY A 49 -9.13 10.82 2.80
N ILE A 50 -8.21 10.03 3.35
CA ILE A 50 -7.03 9.54 2.65
C ILE A 50 -7.22 8.06 2.32
N GLY A 51 -7.06 7.72 1.04
CA GLY A 51 -7.12 6.35 0.54
C GLY A 51 -5.86 5.55 0.86
N PRO A 52 -5.89 4.23 0.64
CA PRO A 52 -4.71 3.36 0.83
C PRO A 52 -3.54 3.72 -0.10
N CYS A 53 -3.78 4.49 -1.16
CA CYS A 53 -2.76 5.06 -2.04
C CYS A 53 -2.06 6.30 -1.45
N GLY A 54 -2.42 6.74 -0.25
CA GLY A 54 -1.86 7.93 0.40
C GLY A 54 -2.38 9.26 -0.13
N ARG A 55 -3.30 9.24 -1.11
CA ARG A 55 -3.95 10.43 -1.67
C ARG A 55 -5.33 10.63 -1.08
N GLU A 56 -5.88 11.83 -1.22
CA GLU A 56 -7.29 12.08 -0.91
C GLU A 56 -8.22 11.17 -1.74
N PHE A 57 -9.44 10.92 -1.26
CA PHE A 57 -10.36 10.04 -1.95
C PHE A 57 -10.65 10.52 -3.38
N CYS A 58 -10.56 9.60 -4.34
CA CYS A 58 -10.94 9.81 -5.75
C CYS A 58 -12.32 10.51 -5.84
N CYS A 59 -13.26 10.16 -4.93
CA CYS A 59 -14.63 10.67 -4.88
C CYS A 59 -14.85 12.01 -4.17
N SER A 60 -13.87 12.51 -3.40
CA SER A 60 -13.91 13.87 -2.81
C SER A 60 -13.18 14.89 -3.69
N SER A 61 -12.27 14.41 -4.53
CA SER A 61 -11.36 15.24 -5.33
C SER A 61 -11.93 15.57 -6.72
N TRP A 62 -11.89 14.61 -7.64
CA TRP A 62 -12.13 14.88 -9.06
C TRP A 62 -13.12 13.90 -9.72
N MET A 63 -13.33 12.71 -9.16
CA MET A 63 -14.23 11.72 -9.74
C MET A 63 -15.62 11.82 -9.13
N SER A 64 -16.61 12.24 -9.91
CA SER A 64 -18.00 12.39 -9.47
C SER A 64 -18.95 11.33 -10.06
N ASN A 65 -18.60 10.79 -11.22
CA ASN A 65 -19.37 9.76 -11.91
C ASN A 65 -18.73 8.39 -11.71
N PHE A 66 -19.51 7.45 -11.18
CA PHE A 66 -19.02 6.10 -10.89
C PHE A 66 -19.83 5.05 -11.64
N VAL A 67 -19.11 4.25 -12.42
CA VAL A 67 -19.62 2.99 -12.96
C VAL A 67 -19.47 1.91 -11.89
N SER A 68 -20.36 0.92 -11.91
CA SER A 68 -20.20 -0.29 -11.10
C SER A 68 -18.89 -1.00 -11.46
N VAL A 69 -18.11 -1.34 -10.45
CA VAL A 69 -16.83 -2.05 -10.62
C VAL A 69 -17.11 -3.54 -10.53
N SER A 70 -16.55 -4.31 -11.46
CA SER A 70 -16.57 -5.77 -11.44
C SER A 70 -15.24 -6.34 -10.94
N THR A 71 -15.27 -7.58 -10.45
CA THR A 71 -14.04 -8.31 -10.06
C THR A 71 -13.16 -8.71 -11.26
N SER A 72 -13.65 -8.56 -12.50
CA SER A 72 -12.84 -8.79 -13.70
C SER A 72 -11.70 -7.78 -13.84
N ALA A 73 -11.93 -6.51 -13.51
CA ALA A 73 -10.89 -5.48 -13.52
C ALA A 73 -9.72 -5.84 -12.57
N ALA A 74 -10.04 -6.42 -11.41
CA ALA A 74 -9.04 -6.90 -10.46
C ALA A 74 -8.13 -7.99 -11.04
N ARG A 75 -8.68 -8.88 -11.88
CA ARG A 75 -7.90 -9.95 -12.54
C ARG A 75 -6.96 -9.38 -13.59
N CYS A 76 -7.41 -8.40 -14.37
CA CYS A 76 -6.57 -7.74 -15.37
C CYS A 76 -5.37 -7.01 -14.74
N GLN A 77 -5.52 -6.54 -13.51
CA GLN A 77 -4.47 -5.85 -12.76
C GLN A 77 -3.61 -6.80 -11.92
N ASP A 78 -3.81 -8.12 -12.03
CA ASP A 78 -3.17 -9.15 -11.20
C ASP A 78 -3.28 -8.87 -9.68
N ILE A 79 -4.36 -8.22 -9.25
CA ILE A 79 -4.63 -7.95 -7.84
C ILE A 79 -5.30 -9.16 -7.21
N SER A 80 -4.83 -9.54 -6.02
CA SER A 80 -5.43 -10.64 -5.25
C SER A 80 -6.93 -10.42 -5.02
N ILE A 81 -7.75 -11.44 -5.27
CA ILE A 81 -9.22 -11.40 -5.19
C ILE A 81 -9.73 -11.44 -3.71
N ASN A 82 -8.95 -10.91 -2.77
CA ASN A 82 -9.40 -10.80 -1.38
C ASN A 82 -10.32 -9.58 -1.23
N PRO A 83 -11.58 -9.73 -0.76
CA PRO A 83 -12.53 -8.64 -0.63
C PRO A 83 -12.03 -7.50 0.26
N GLN A 84 -11.23 -7.77 1.31
CA GLN A 84 -10.66 -6.73 2.16
C GLN A 84 -9.68 -5.81 1.41
N LYS A 85 -8.92 -6.36 0.45
CA LYS A 85 -7.98 -5.59 -0.36
C LYS A 85 -8.67 -4.85 -1.50
N LEU A 86 -9.80 -5.36 -1.98
CA LEU A 86 -10.58 -4.78 -3.07
C LEU A 86 -11.59 -3.72 -2.61
N ALA A 87 -12.06 -3.82 -1.37
CA ALA A 87 -12.96 -2.83 -0.78
C ALA A 87 -12.25 -1.49 -0.57
N GLY A 88 -12.93 -0.41 -0.88
CA GLY A 88 -12.55 0.95 -0.49
C GLY A 88 -13.16 1.33 0.86
N GLN A 89 -12.85 2.53 1.34
CA GLN A 89 -13.32 3.02 2.64
C GLN A 89 -14.84 3.18 2.72
N CYS A 90 -15.52 3.27 1.58
CA CYS A 90 -16.98 3.25 1.49
C CYS A 90 -17.61 1.85 1.56
N GLY A 91 -16.83 0.80 1.84
CA GLY A 91 -17.29 -0.60 1.92
C GLY A 91 -17.59 -1.26 0.58
N LYS A 92 -17.58 -0.51 -0.53
CA LYS A 92 -17.74 -1.03 -1.91
C LYS A 92 -16.40 -1.23 -2.59
N LEU A 93 -16.37 -1.98 -3.70
CA LEU A 93 -15.18 -2.14 -4.53
C LEU A 93 -14.56 -0.78 -4.92
N LYS A 94 -13.23 -0.71 -4.94
CA LYS A 94 -12.47 0.49 -5.29
C LYS A 94 -12.81 0.97 -6.70
N CYS A 95 -13.36 2.18 -6.81
CA CYS A 95 -13.69 2.81 -8.10
C CYS A 95 -12.44 3.09 -8.96
N CYS A 96 -11.30 3.33 -8.31
CA CYS A 96 -10.06 3.65 -9.00
C CYS A 96 -9.53 2.41 -9.80
N MET A 97 -10.03 1.19 -9.55
CA MET A 97 -9.75 0.01 -10.41
C MET A 97 -10.25 0.19 -11.85
N ASN A 98 -11.47 0.71 -12.04
CA ASN A 98 -11.99 0.98 -13.38
C ASN A 98 -11.26 2.16 -14.04
N TYR A 99 -10.73 3.10 -13.26
CA TYR A 99 -9.94 4.21 -13.80
C TYR A 99 -8.59 3.72 -14.34
N GLU A 100 -7.94 2.80 -13.63
CA GLU A 100 -6.60 2.33 -14.00
C GLU A 100 -6.62 1.23 -15.06
N VAL A 101 -7.73 0.49 -15.20
CA VAL A 101 -7.79 -0.74 -16.02
C VAL A 101 -7.33 -0.53 -17.46
N ASP A 102 -7.68 0.59 -18.09
CA ASP A 102 -7.32 0.85 -19.49
C ASP A 102 -5.81 1.00 -19.65
N ALA A 103 -5.16 1.69 -18.71
CA ALA A 103 -3.70 1.84 -18.69
C ALA A 103 -2.99 0.49 -18.50
N TYR A 104 -3.54 -0.39 -17.65
CA TYR A 104 -3.01 -1.75 -17.51
C TYR A 104 -3.15 -2.57 -18.80
N VAL A 105 -4.31 -2.50 -19.46
CA VAL A 105 -4.55 -3.23 -20.72
C VAL A 105 -3.62 -2.74 -21.83
N GLU A 106 -3.43 -1.43 -21.95
CA GLU A 106 -2.51 -0.84 -22.92
C GLU A 106 -1.06 -1.24 -22.64
N ALA A 107 -0.62 -1.12 -21.39
CA ALA A 107 0.74 -1.49 -21.02
C ALA A 107 0.99 -3.00 -21.20
N GLN A 108 0.00 -3.85 -20.93
CA GLN A 108 0.09 -5.29 -21.19
C GLN A 108 0.19 -5.61 -22.69
N ARG A 109 -0.51 -4.87 -23.57
CA ARG A 109 -0.40 -5.02 -25.03
C ARG A 109 0.95 -4.62 -25.57
N SER A 110 1.64 -3.69 -24.91
CA SER A 110 2.97 -3.25 -25.31
C SER A 110 4.07 -4.28 -25.02
N LEU A 111 3.80 -5.27 -24.16
CA LEU A 111 4.75 -6.30 -23.80
C LEU A 111 4.74 -7.46 -24.81
N PRO A 112 5.91 -8.07 -25.10
CA PRO A 112 5.97 -9.27 -25.93
C PRO A 112 5.29 -10.46 -25.24
N SER A 113 4.85 -11.44 -26.05
CA SER A 113 4.11 -12.61 -25.54
C SER A 113 4.94 -13.44 -24.56
N ARG A 114 4.31 -13.84 -23.44
CA ARG A 114 4.91 -14.64 -22.36
C ARG A 114 5.26 -16.07 -22.78
N GLU A 115 4.71 -16.55 -23.89
CA GLU A 115 4.94 -17.92 -24.38
C GLU A 115 6.22 -18.08 -25.20
N ILE A 116 6.85 -16.97 -25.59
CA ILE A 116 8.03 -16.99 -26.44
C ILE A 116 9.26 -17.31 -25.58
N VAL A 117 9.92 -18.42 -25.90
CA VAL A 117 11.20 -18.79 -25.28
C VAL A 117 12.33 -17.97 -25.91
N LEU A 118 13.15 -17.35 -25.07
CA LEU A 118 14.34 -16.63 -25.55
C LEU A 118 15.50 -17.59 -25.63
N GLN A 119 16.03 -17.80 -26.83
CA GLN A 119 17.22 -18.62 -27.05
C GLN A 119 18.46 -17.72 -27.07
N THR A 120 19.43 -18.00 -26.21
CA THR A 120 20.77 -17.41 -26.31
C THR A 120 21.77 -18.53 -26.64
N LYS A 121 23.06 -18.19 -26.77
CA LYS A 121 24.10 -19.23 -26.93
C LYS A 121 24.38 -19.97 -25.63
N GLU A 122 24.10 -19.35 -24.49
CA GLU A 122 24.32 -19.94 -23.16
C GLU A 122 23.20 -20.90 -22.78
N SER A 123 21.95 -20.48 -22.90
CA SER A 123 20.80 -21.31 -22.52
C SER A 123 19.47 -20.80 -23.09
N ASP A 124 18.43 -21.62 -22.95
CA ASP A 124 17.06 -21.24 -23.24
C ASP A 124 16.40 -20.65 -21.98
N TYR A 125 15.71 -19.53 -22.14
CA TYR A 125 15.11 -18.76 -21.05
C TYR A 125 13.58 -18.76 -21.14
N PHE A 126 12.94 -19.15 -20.06
CA PHE A 126 11.49 -19.21 -19.90
C PHE A 126 10.98 -18.01 -19.10
N HIS A 127 9.91 -17.38 -19.56
CA HIS A 127 9.29 -16.26 -18.85
C HIS A 127 8.72 -16.70 -17.50
N PHE A 128 9.10 -16.02 -16.43
CA PHE A 128 8.59 -16.26 -15.08
C PHE A 128 7.56 -15.20 -14.67
N LYS A 129 7.94 -13.92 -14.69
CA LYS A 129 7.10 -12.81 -14.25
C LYS A 129 7.38 -11.55 -15.08
N SER A 130 6.33 -10.82 -15.45
CA SER A 130 6.44 -9.50 -16.08
C SER A 130 5.98 -8.41 -15.13
N ASP A 131 6.72 -7.33 -15.03
CA ASP A 131 6.22 -6.08 -14.46
C ASP A 131 5.79 -5.15 -15.60
N ILE A 132 4.49 -4.86 -15.61
CA ILE A 132 3.80 -4.19 -16.71
C ILE A 132 4.16 -2.70 -16.78
N PHE A 133 4.44 -2.06 -15.64
CA PHE A 133 4.74 -0.62 -15.61
C PHE A 133 6.22 -0.32 -15.72
N SER A 134 7.09 -1.11 -15.08
CA SER A 134 8.52 -0.95 -15.27
C SER A 134 8.99 -1.43 -16.65
N GLY A 135 8.15 -2.17 -17.37
CA GLY A 135 8.50 -2.73 -18.68
C GLY A 135 9.67 -3.71 -18.58
N THR A 136 9.76 -4.44 -17.46
CA THR A 136 10.79 -5.44 -17.23
C THR A 136 10.17 -6.83 -17.11
N MET A 137 10.89 -7.83 -17.60
CA MET A 137 10.47 -9.21 -17.63
C MET A 137 11.55 -10.08 -17.02
N MET A 138 11.14 -10.96 -16.12
CA MET A 138 12.00 -11.92 -15.44
C MET A 138 11.96 -13.24 -16.19
N TYR A 139 13.13 -13.74 -16.54
CA TYR A 139 13.31 -15.03 -17.18
C TYR A 139 14.12 -15.97 -16.30
N SER A 140 13.85 -17.27 -16.42
CA SER A 140 14.59 -18.32 -15.73
C SER A 140 15.14 -19.32 -16.74
N THR A 141 16.32 -19.87 -16.45
CA THR A 141 16.95 -20.93 -17.25
C THR A 141 16.26 -22.28 -17.08
N ALA A 142 15.50 -22.48 -16.00
CA ALA A 142 14.72 -23.70 -15.78
C ALA A 142 13.24 -23.46 -16.09
N LYS A 143 12.58 -24.50 -16.60
CA LYS A 143 11.18 -24.41 -17.07
C LYS A 143 10.17 -24.12 -15.96
N ASN A 144 10.41 -24.66 -14.76
CA ASN A 144 9.50 -24.55 -13.61
C ASN A 144 10.19 -24.14 -12.31
N ASP A 145 11.52 -24.21 -12.23
CA ASP A 145 12.26 -23.84 -11.02
C ASP A 145 12.81 -22.43 -11.16
N PRO A 146 12.78 -21.62 -10.07
CA PRO A 146 13.37 -20.28 -10.06
C PRO A 146 14.91 -20.37 -9.99
N ALA A 147 15.54 -20.97 -10.99
CA ALA A 147 16.99 -21.02 -11.14
C ALA A 147 17.45 -19.88 -12.06
N ASN A 148 18.44 -19.10 -11.62
CA ASN A 148 19.05 -17.98 -12.36
C ASN A 148 18.02 -17.01 -12.95
N LEU A 149 17.29 -16.30 -12.07
CA LEU A 149 16.35 -15.27 -12.52
C LEU A 149 17.12 -14.07 -13.04
N GLU A 150 16.92 -13.77 -14.31
CA GLU A 150 17.50 -12.61 -14.96
C GLU A 150 16.38 -11.64 -15.38
N THR A 151 16.55 -10.36 -15.03
CA THR A 151 15.58 -9.32 -15.34
C THR A 151 16.02 -8.57 -16.59
N VAL A 152 15.15 -8.50 -17.60
CA VAL A 152 15.45 -7.94 -18.92
C VAL A 152 14.43 -6.86 -19.27
N SER A 153 14.84 -5.80 -19.96
CA SER A 153 13.92 -4.75 -20.43
C SER A 153 13.08 -5.20 -21.63
N LYS A 154 11.89 -4.63 -21.79
CA LYS A 154 10.96 -4.92 -22.90
C LYS A 154 11.60 -4.77 -24.29
N ASP A 155 12.44 -3.75 -24.46
CA ASP A 155 13.06 -3.42 -25.75
C ASP A 155 14.07 -4.50 -26.10
N ARG A 156 14.90 -4.89 -25.12
CA ARG A 156 15.87 -5.96 -25.27
C ARG A 156 15.22 -7.31 -25.54
N VAL A 157 14.13 -7.63 -24.84
CA VAL A 157 13.36 -8.86 -25.11
C VAL A 157 12.86 -8.86 -26.55
N SER A 158 12.30 -7.75 -27.03
CA SER A 158 11.79 -7.63 -28.39
C SER A 158 12.91 -7.80 -29.43
N GLU A 159 14.07 -7.20 -29.22
CA GLU A 159 15.27 -7.41 -30.06
C GLU A 159 15.67 -8.88 -30.14
N ILE A 160 15.75 -9.56 -28.98
CA ILE A 160 16.15 -10.97 -28.93
C ILE A 160 15.12 -11.84 -29.66
N ILE A 161 13.83 -11.54 -29.54
CA ILE A 161 12.77 -12.24 -30.29
C ILE A 161 12.98 -12.05 -31.81
N GLU A 162 13.30 -10.85 -32.27
CA GLU A 162 13.59 -10.60 -33.69
C GLU A 162 14.86 -11.31 -34.18
N LEU A 163 15.91 -11.32 -33.37
CA LEU A 163 17.15 -12.04 -33.66
C LEU A 163 16.92 -13.54 -33.74
N ASN A 164 16.13 -14.10 -32.83
CA ASN A 164 15.76 -15.51 -32.83
C ASN A 164 14.92 -15.87 -34.06
N LYS A 165 14.01 -15.00 -34.50
CA LYS A 165 13.29 -15.17 -35.77
C LYS A 165 14.23 -15.16 -36.99
N LYS A 166 15.32 -14.39 -36.93
CA LYS A 166 16.37 -14.36 -37.96
C LYS A 166 17.39 -15.51 -37.82
N GLY A 167 17.25 -16.37 -36.82
CA GLY A 167 18.14 -17.50 -36.55
C GLY A 167 19.48 -17.12 -35.88
N ILE A 168 19.63 -15.87 -35.42
CA ILE A 168 20.84 -15.37 -34.76
C ILE A 168 20.63 -15.43 -33.25
N LYS A 169 21.37 -16.30 -32.57
CA LYS A 169 21.33 -16.41 -31.11
C LYS A 169 22.33 -15.45 -30.47
N PRO A 170 21.89 -14.47 -29.66
CA PRO A 170 22.80 -13.57 -28.96
C PRO A 170 23.60 -14.33 -27.87
N ASP A 171 24.81 -13.84 -27.57
CA ASP A 171 25.68 -14.46 -26.56
C ASP A 171 25.13 -14.33 -25.14
N LYS A 172 24.70 -13.12 -24.73
CA LYS A 172 24.16 -12.84 -23.39
C LYS A 172 22.75 -12.25 -23.45
N LEU A 173 21.94 -12.57 -22.44
CA LEU A 173 20.56 -12.08 -22.30
C LEU A 173 20.55 -10.59 -21.95
N ASN A 174 21.20 -10.20 -20.85
CA ASN A 174 21.55 -8.80 -20.62
C ASN A 174 22.94 -8.45 -21.15
N PRO A 175 23.13 -7.24 -21.72
CA PRO A 175 24.46 -6.66 -21.74
C PRO A 175 24.90 -6.49 -20.28
N GLU A 176 26.10 -6.95 -19.93
CA GLU A 176 26.60 -6.75 -18.57
C GLU A 176 26.44 -5.28 -18.17
N PRO A 177 26.01 -5.00 -16.92
CA PRO A 177 26.02 -3.65 -16.44
C PRO A 177 27.45 -3.17 -16.59
N LYS A 178 27.68 -2.13 -17.41
CA LYS A 178 28.89 -1.34 -17.28
C LYS A 178 28.94 -0.98 -15.81
N SER A 179 29.89 -1.57 -15.09
CA SER A 179 30.16 -1.34 -13.68
C SER A 179 29.87 0.12 -13.38
N SER A 180 28.82 0.38 -12.62
CA SER A 180 28.71 1.64 -11.93
C SER A 180 29.91 1.67 -10.99
N ALA A 181 31.00 2.31 -11.43
CA ALA A 181 31.80 3.08 -10.52
C ALA A 181 30.79 3.89 -9.67
N PRO A 182 30.92 3.94 -8.34
CA PRO A 182 30.07 4.78 -7.53
C PRO A 182 30.19 6.20 -8.09
N LYS A 183 29.15 6.68 -8.76
CA LYS A 183 29.02 8.12 -9.02
C LYS A 183 28.57 8.69 -7.69
N GLU A 184 29.56 9.09 -6.89
CA GLU A 184 29.35 10.18 -5.93
C GLU A 184 28.86 11.36 -6.76
N THR A 185 27.54 11.52 -6.83
CA THR A 185 26.97 12.78 -7.27
C THR A 185 27.00 13.68 -6.06
N ASP A 186 27.95 14.62 -6.05
CA ASP A 186 27.94 15.80 -5.22
C ASP A 186 26.60 16.52 -5.40
N PHE A 187 25.61 16.16 -4.59
CA PHE A 187 24.39 16.93 -4.42
C PHE A 187 24.72 18.08 -3.46
N ASN A 188 25.43 19.08 -3.98
CA ASN A 188 25.59 20.38 -3.33
C ASN A 188 24.24 21.10 -3.36
N GLY A 189 23.42 20.86 -2.34
CA GLY A 189 22.12 21.50 -2.18
C GLY A 189 21.32 21.03 -0.99
N ASP A 190 21.96 20.59 0.10
CA ASP A 190 21.28 20.36 1.37
C ASP A 190 21.50 21.55 2.32
N VAL A 191 20.49 22.41 2.39
CA VAL A 191 20.43 23.61 3.26
C VAL A 191 20.16 23.23 4.73
N LEU A 192 20.33 21.96 5.12
CA LEU A 192 20.20 21.49 6.50
C LEU A 192 21.38 20.61 6.97
N GLY A 193 22.49 20.60 6.23
CA GLY A 193 23.63 19.71 6.47
C GLY A 193 24.55 20.04 7.66
N ASP A 194 24.27 21.08 8.46
CA ASP A 194 25.20 21.55 9.50
C ASP A 194 24.66 21.51 10.94
N HIS A 195 23.71 20.61 11.22
CA HIS A 195 23.28 20.34 12.59
C HIS A 195 23.55 18.88 12.94
N SER A 196 24.75 18.64 13.47
CA SER A 196 25.11 17.35 14.07
C SER A 196 24.04 16.91 15.08
N ILE A 197 23.51 15.71 14.86
CA ILE A 197 22.51 15.03 15.71
C ILE A 197 22.95 14.91 17.18
N THR A 198 24.24 15.09 17.47
CA THR A 198 24.82 15.01 18.82
C THR A 198 24.78 16.33 19.61
N ARG A 199 24.14 17.39 19.10
CA ARG A 199 24.04 18.69 19.82
C ARG A 199 23.36 18.59 21.20
N PHE A 200 22.54 17.56 21.42
CA PHE A 200 21.80 17.38 22.68
C PHE A 200 22.45 16.42 23.69
N ASP A 201 23.57 15.76 23.35
CA ASP A 201 24.20 14.77 24.26
C ASP A 201 25.27 15.35 25.20
N GLU A 202 25.78 16.57 24.95
CA GLU A 202 26.87 17.15 25.74
C GLU A 202 26.44 18.04 26.94
N GLU A 203 25.14 18.21 27.21
CA GLU A 203 24.64 18.97 28.38
C GLU A 203 24.18 18.09 29.57
N SER A 204 24.94 17.02 29.87
CA SER A 204 24.72 16.28 31.14
C SER A 204 25.98 16.09 31.99
N ARG A 205 27.14 16.63 31.57
CA ARG A 205 28.40 16.50 32.32
C ARG A 205 28.90 17.83 32.88
N LYS A 206 28.34 18.22 34.03
CA LYS A 206 29.06 18.63 35.26
C LYS A 206 28.10 19.32 36.24
N THR A 207 27.77 18.67 37.35
CA THR A 207 27.99 19.28 38.69
C THR A 207 27.78 18.30 39.85
N SER A 208 28.67 18.46 40.84
CA SER A 208 28.60 18.01 42.23
C SER A 208 29.22 16.65 42.60
N LYS A 209 30.53 16.74 42.84
CA LYS A 209 31.25 15.94 43.83
C LYS A 209 30.52 15.99 45.18
N ARG A 210 29.99 14.86 45.67
CA ARG A 210 29.79 14.64 47.11
C ARG A 210 30.49 13.35 47.54
N ARG A 211 31.53 13.55 48.34
CA ARG A 211 32.35 12.57 49.06
C ARG A 211 31.51 11.47 49.70
N ARG A 212 31.90 10.20 49.52
CA ARG A 212 31.64 9.14 50.51
C ARG A 212 32.93 8.36 50.79
N LYS A 213 33.30 8.33 52.07
CA LYS A 213 34.42 7.55 52.64
C LYS A 213 34.15 6.04 52.51
N PRO A 214 35.20 5.19 52.51
CA PRO A 214 35.05 3.76 52.31
C PRO A 214 34.75 3.04 53.63
N ARG A 215 33.94 1.98 53.59
CA ARG A 215 34.01 0.93 54.61
C ARG A 215 33.68 -0.44 53.99
N ASN A 216 34.65 -1.32 54.18
CA ASN A 216 34.72 -2.70 53.71
C ASN A 216 34.07 -3.64 54.74
N LYS A 217 33.31 -4.65 54.28
CA LYS A 217 33.26 -6.07 54.74
C LYS A 217 31.89 -6.73 54.51
N LYS A 218 31.91 -7.83 53.72
CA LYS A 218 31.00 -8.99 53.73
C LYS A 218 31.20 -9.83 55.03
N PRO A 219 30.44 -10.92 55.28
CA PRO A 219 29.12 -11.37 54.78
C PRO A 219 28.17 -11.74 55.95
N ASP A 220 26.92 -12.14 55.66
CA ASP A 220 26.33 -13.41 56.15
C ASP A 220 24.85 -13.57 55.71
N ASN A 221 24.51 -14.80 55.33
CA ASN A 221 23.16 -15.33 55.07
C ASN A 221 22.60 -15.86 56.43
N PRO A 222 21.28 -15.99 56.69
CA PRO A 222 20.40 -16.92 55.94
C PRO A 222 18.87 -16.58 55.87
N SER A 223 18.21 -17.28 54.93
CA SER A 223 16.85 -17.86 54.95
C SER A 223 15.59 -17.05 55.36
N SER A 224 14.60 -17.01 54.46
CA SER A 224 13.19 -17.45 54.66
C SER A 224 12.41 -17.08 53.39
N ASP A 225 11.98 -18.06 52.59
CA ASP A 225 10.64 -18.68 52.63
C ASP A 225 9.50 -17.72 52.30
N THR A 226 8.98 -17.78 51.06
CA THR A 226 7.52 -17.87 50.85
C THR A 226 7.18 -18.34 49.44
N ARG A 227 6.58 -19.52 49.39
CA ARG A 227 5.84 -20.07 48.25
C ARG A 227 4.56 -19.25 48.02
N ARG A 228 4.22 -18.95 46.76
CA ARG A 228 2.85 -18.63 46.32
C ARG A 228 2.41 -19.67 45.29
N PRO A 229 1.28 -20.39 45.47
CA PRO A 229 0.78 -21.29 44.45
C PRO A 229 -0.19 -20.59 43.48
N ASN A 230 -0.04 -21.00 42.22
CA ASN A 230 -0.92 -20.75 41.08
C ASN A 230 -2.29 -21.40 41.29
N ILE A 231 -3.40 -20.68 41.04
CA ILE A 231 -4.74 -21.28 40.90
C ILE A 231 -5.20 -21.14 39.44
N ARG A 232 -5.25 -22.28 38.76
CA ARG A 232 -5.96 -22.50 37.48
C ARG A 232 -7.42 -22.88 37.77
N ARG A 233 -8.31 -22.44 36.88
CA ARG A 233 -9.73 -22.85 36.76
C ARG A 233 -9.92 -24.37 36.71
N PRO A 234 -11.14 -24.84 37.02
CA PRO A 234 -11.76 -25.93 36.27
C PRO A 234 -13.11 -25.52 35.62
N PRO A 235 -13.61 -26.27 34.62
CA PRO A 235 -14.84 -25.96 33.89
C PRO A 235 -16.05 -26.87 34.24
N LYS A 236 -17.24 -26.36 33.88
CA LYS A 236 -18.52 -26.99 33.44
C LYS A 236 -19.19 -28.06 34.32
N ASN A 237 -20.51 -27.93 34.49
CA ASN A 237 -21.50 -28.84 33.86
C ASN A 237 -22.96 -28.34 33.96
N PRO A 238 -23.92 -28.99 33.23
CA PRO A 238 -25.09 -28.36 32.61
C PRO A 238 -26.40 -28.64 33.34
N GLU A 239 -27.41 -27.81 33.03
CA GLU A 239 -28.83 -28.15 32.81
C GLU A 239 -29.46 -27.02 31.99
#